data_AF-E6PWR7-F1
#
_entry.id   AF-E6PWR7-F1
#
_cell.length_a   1.000
_cell.length_b   1.000
_cell.length_c   1.000
_cell.angle_alpha   90.00
_cell.angle_beta   90.00
_cell.angle_gamma   90.00
#
_symmetry.space_group_name_H-M   'P 1'
#
loop_
_entity.id
_entity.type
_entity.pdbx_description
1 polymer ?
#
loop_
_entity_poly.entity_id
_entity_poly.type
_entity_poly.pdbx_seq_one_letter_code
_entity_poly.pdbx_strand_id
1 'polypeptide(L)'
;MNVLEAAEPDRQPTSNQPAPRDPAVQLCVDAYLHSLKISREEGRIRFETNKRAEAAYRNAMPDLTSFQNIRDFIACVTQAMVLDIILYKDGTRLLYAAQVAISSLQSQAKAAAKPHTAETPAEPAMTEQARSGKTHTHPPVLGN
;
A
#
# COMPACT_ATOMS: atom_id res chain seq x y z
N MET A 1 6.14 -60.99 28.24
CA MET A 1 5.49 -60.28 27.14
C MET A 1 5.00 -58.94 27.67
N ASN A 2 5.68 -57.84 27.35
CA ASN A 2 5.23 -56.48 27.67
C ASN A 2 4.87 -55.79 26.36
N VAL A 3 3.66 -55.25 26.25
CA VAL A 3 3.31 -54.28 25.20
C VAL A 3 3.02 -52.98 25.94
N LEU A 4 3.89 -51.99 25.73
CA LEU A 4 3.77 -50.65 26.27
C LEU A 4 2.81 -49.84 25.40
N GLU A 5 1.81 -49.28 26.09
CA GLU A 5 0.88 -48.26 25.66
C GLU A 5 1.64 -47.03 25.14
N ALA A 6 1.48 -46.70 23.86
CA ALA A 6 1.93 -45.43 23.31
C ALA A 6 0.76 -44.45 23.37
N ALA A 7 0.88 -43.46 24.26
CA ALA A 7 -0.05 -42.36 24.41
C ALA A 7 -0.23 -41.60 23.08
N GLU A 8 -1.46 -41.53 22.59
CA GLU A 8 -1.85 -40.62 21.52
C GLU A 8 -1.86 -39.18 22.06
N PRO A 9 -1.35 -38.17 21.31
CA PRO A 9 -1.32 -36.81 21.80
C PRO A 9 -2.74 -36.22 21.84
N ASP A 10 -3.04 -35.65 23.00
CA ASP A 10 -4.24 -34.91 23.38
C ASP A 10 -4.70 -33.96 22.25
N ARG A 11 -5.75 -34.38 21.54
CA ARG A 11 -6.38 -33.57 20.49
C ARG A 11 -7.28 -32.56 21.20
N GLN A 12 -6.70 -31.42 21.59
CA GLN A 12 -7.43 -30.33 22.22
C GLN A 12 -8.67 -29.95 21.40
N PRO A 13 -9.80 -29.63 22.07
CA PRO A 13 -11.02 -29.23 21.39
C PRO A 13 -10.75 -27.93 20.65
N THR A 14 -10.80 -27.98 19.31
CA THR A 14 -10.83 -26.77 18.50
C THR A 14 -12.08 -26.00 18.91
N SER A 15 -11.87 -24.91 19.65
CA SER A 15 -12.91 -23.94 19.99
C SER A 15 -13.73 -23.68 18.73
N ASN A 16 -15.02 -24.02 18.77
CA ASN A 16 -15.95 -23.86 17.65
C ASN A 16 -16.33 -22.38 17.43
N GLN A 17 -15.48 -21.47 17.91
CA GLN A 17 -15.66 -20.04 17.83
C GLN A 17 -15.07 -19.58 16.49
N PRO A 18 -15.87 -18.93 15.64
CA PRO A 18 -15.36 -18.38 14.38
C PRO A 18 -14.13 -17.51 14.67
N ALA A 19 -13.10 -17.64 13.86
CA ALA A 19 -11.91 -16.80 13.97
C ALA A 19 -12.33 -15.32 14.06
N PRO A 20 -11.67 -14.52 14.93
CA PRO A 20 -11.95 -13.10 15.03
C PRO A 20 -11.90 -12.46 13.64
N ARG A 21 -12.95 -11.72 13.27
CA ARG A 21 -12.93 -10.96 12.01
C ARG A 21 -11.83 -9.91 12.09
N ASP A 22 -11.22 -9.64 10.94
CA ASP A 22 -10.27 -8.55 10.77
C ASP A 22 -10.88 -7.22 11.31
N PRO A 23 -10.20 -6.51 12.23
CA PRO A 23 -10.73 -5.29 12.84
C PRO A 23 -10.95 -4.18 11.81
N ALA A 24 -10.14 -4.09 10.76
CA ALA A 24 -10.35 -3.11 9.69
C ALA A 24 -11.65 -3.41 8.92
N VAL A 25 -11.91 -4.70 8.65
CA VAL A 25 -13.17 -5.12 8.02
C VAL A 25 -14.37 -4.76 8.89
N GLN A 26 -14.27 -4.93 10.22
CA GLN A 26 -15.33 -4.50 11.13
C GLN A 26 -15.58 -2.99 11.05
N LEU A 27 -14.52 -2.17 11.08
CA LEU A 27 -14.63 -0.71 10.93
C LEU A 27 -15.30 -0.31 9.60
N CYS A 28 -14.89 -0.93 8.48
CA CYS A 28 -15.48 -0.71 7.17
C CYS A 28 -16.99 -1.03 7.17
N VAL A 29 -17.39 -2.17 7.76
CA VAL A 29 -18.79 -2.61 7.84
C VAL A 29 -19.62 -1.72 8.77
N ASP A 30 -19.08 -1.33 9.92
CA ASP A 30 -19.77 -0.48 10.88
C ASP A 30 -20.07 0.90 10.29
N ALA A 31 -19.10 1.47 9.56
CA ALA A 31 -19.31 2.73 8.84
C ALA A 31 -20.46 2.65 7.81
N TYR A 32 -20.53 1.54 7.08
CA TYR A 32 -21.62 1.28 6.12
C TYR A 32 -22.98 1.15 6.80
N LEU A 33 -23.07 0.31 7.84
CA LEU A 33 -24.32 0.08 8.57
C LEU A 33 -24.82 1.35 9.28
N HIS A 34 -23.90 2.12 9.85
CA HIS A 34 -24.22 3.40 10.47
C HIS A 34 -24.77 4.40 9.45
N SER A 35 -24.13 4.52 8.29
CA SER A 35 -24.60 5.42 7.22
C SER A 35 -25.94 4.98 6.61
N LEU A 36 -26.17 3.66 6.49
CA LEU A 36 -27.48 3.12 6.11
C LEU A 36 -28.57 3.54 7.11
N LYS A 37 -28.30 3.37 8.40
CA LYS A 37 -29.25 3.71 9.47
C LYS A 37 -29.63 5.19 9.40
N ILE A 38 -28.64 6.09 9.41
CA ILE A 38 -28.88 7.54 9.34
C ILE A 38 -29.66 7.91 8.08
N SER A 39 -29.26 7.39 6.91
CA SER A 39 -29.93 7.73 5.65
C SER A 39 -31.39 7.29 5.60
N ARG A 40 -31.73 6.15 6.24
CA ARG A 40 -33.12 5.68 6.38
C ARG A 40 -33.93 6.56 7.33
N GLU A 41 -33.33 6.94 8.46
CA GLU A 41 -33.96 7.85 9.43
C GLU A 41 -34.22 9.24 8.82
N GLU A 42 -33.34 9.69 7.91
CA GLU A 42 -33.53 10.90 7.11
C GLU A 42 -34.60 10.76 6.00
N GLY A 43 -35.24 9.59 5.85
CA GLY A 43 -36.27 9.36 4.85
C GLY A 43 -35.76 9.30 3.41
N ARG A 44 -34.46 9.06 3.20
CA ARG A 44 -33.89 9.01 1.86
C ARG A 44 -34.38 7.82 1.06
N ILE A 45 -34.46 8.01 -0.25
CA ILE A 45 -34.73 6.91 -1.16
C ILE A 45 -33.60 5.88 -1.13
N ARG A 46 -33.93 4.64 -1.52
CA ARG A 46 -33.03 3.48 -1.46
C ARG A 46 -31.71 3.72 -2.19
N PHE A 47 -31.77 4.36 -3.36
CA PHE A 47 -30.58 4.66 -4.18
C PHE A 47 -29.61 5.60 -3.45
N GLU A 48 -30.09 6.72 -2.90
CA GLU A 48 -29.26 7.66 -2.15
C GLU A 48 -28.70 7.03 -0.87
N THR A 49 -29.52 6.25 -0.17
CA THR A 49 -29.14 5.53 1.04
C THR A 49 -27.97 4.59 0.77
N ASN A 50 -28.07 3.78 -0.29
CA ASN A 50 -26.99 2.88 -0.68
C ASN A 50 -25.74 3.65 -1.09
N LYS A 51 -25.88 4.73 -1.88
CA LYS A 51 -24.73 5.55 -2.30
C LYS A 51 -23.96 6.15 -1.13
N ARG A 52 -24.67 6.63 -0.11
CA ARG A 52 -24.05 7.17 1.11
C ARG A 52 -23.35 6.10 1.91
N ALA A 53 -23.98 4.94 2.06
CA ALA A 53 -23.38 3.83 2.78
C ALA A 53 -22.14 3.28 2.07
N GLU A 54 -22.19 3.11 0.76
CA GLU A 54 -21.01 2.73 -0.04
C GLU A 54 -19.87 3.76 0.10
N ALA A 55 -20.18 5.06 0.14
CA ALA A 55 -19.18 6.10 0.35
C ALA A 55 -18.59 6.03 1.76
N ALA A 56 -19.42 5.83 2.79
CA ALA A 56 -18.95 5.65 4.16
C ALA A 56 -18.04 4.43 4.31
N TYR A 57 -18.39 3.31 3.66
CA TYR A 57 -17.53 2.12 3.61
C TYR A 57 -16.16 2.46 3.03
N ARG A 58 -16.13 3.09 1.84
CA ARG A 58 -14.88 3.47 1.14
C ARG A 58 -14.04 4.44 1.96
N ASN A 59 -14.67 5.39 2.67
CA ASN A 59 -13.96 6.35 3.52
C ASN A 59 -13.36 5.71 4.77
N ALA A 60 -13.92 4.61 5.26
CA ALA A 60 -13.40 3.85 6.39
C ALA A 60 -12.31 2.85 6.00
N MET A 61 -12.06 2.65 4.69
CA MET A 61 -11.01 1.74 4.24
C MET A 61 -9.62 2.26 4.65
N PRO A 62 -8.70 1.37 5.03
CA PRO A 62 -7.31 1.73 5.30
C PRO A 62 -6.63 2.40 4.10
N ASP A 63 -5.60 3.19 4.34
CA ASP A 63 -4.77 3.76 3.28
C ASP A 63 -3.75 2.73 2.74
N LEU A 64 -3.07 3.09 1.64
CA LEU A 64 -2.06 2.22 1.02
C LEU A 64 -0.62 2.61 1.41
N THR A 65 -0.42 3.11 2.64
CA THR A 65 0.87 3.70 3.07
C THR A 65 1.82 2.70 3.71
N SER A 66 1.33 1.56 4.20
CA SER A 66 2.15 0.53 4.85
C SER A 66 1.72 -0.88 4.45
N PHE A 67 2.60 -1.88 4.63
CA PHE A 67 2.26 -3.28 4.32
C PHE A 67 1.06 -3.80 5.13
N GLN A 68 0.91 -3.38 6.39
CA GLN A 68 -0.23 -3.79 7.21
C GLN A 68 -1.52 -3.15 6.68
N ASN A 69 -1.51 -1.83 6.45
CA ASN A 69 -2.69 -1.12 5.95
C ASN A 69 -3.12 -1.65 4.57
N ILE A 70 -2.17 -2.04 3.72
CA ILE A 70 -2.50 -2.65 2.42
C ILE A 70 -3.17 -4.03 2.59
N ARG A 71 -2.74 -4.85 3.55
CA ARG A 71 -3.38 -6.15 3.82
C ARG A 71 -4.82 -5.94 4.33
N ASP A 72 -4.99 -5.01 5.26
CA ASP A 72 -6.28 -4.64 5.82
C ASP A 72 -7.20 -4.05 4.73
N PHE A 73 -6.65 -3.24 3.83
CA PHE A 73 -7.36 -2.71 2.66
C PHE A 73 -7.84 -3.83 1.73
N ILE A 74 -6.99 -4.80 1.39
CA ILE A 74 -7.35 -5.96 0.56
C ILE A 74 -8.49 -6.77 1.23
N ALA A 75 -8.43 -6.94 2.56
CA ALA A 75 -9.49 -7.60 3.32
C ALA A 75 -10.82 -6.83 3.20
N CYS A 76 -10.82 -5.50 3.38
CA CYS A 76 -12.04 -4.68 3.17
C CYS A 76 -12.53 -4.77 1.71
N VAL A 77 -11.68 -4.67 0.68
CA VAL A 77 -12.13 -4.77 -0.72
C VAL A 77 -12.81 -6.12 -0.97
N THR A 78 -12.18 -7.21 -0.51
CA THR A 78 -12.70 -8.56 -0.70
C THR A 78 -14.04 -8.73 0.01
N GLN A 79 -14.16 -8.28 1.26
CA GLN A 79 -15.42 -8.33 1.99
C GLN A 79 -16.51 -7.47 1.33
N ALA A 80 -16.17 -6.29 0.83
CA ALA A 80 -17.11 -5.41 0.15
C ALA A 80 -17.65 -6.04 -1.15
N MET A 81 -16.82 -6.78 -1.87
CA MET A 81 -17.24 -7.53 -3.07
C MET A 81 -18.17 -8.68 -2.71
N VAL A 82 -17.89 -9.42 -1.62
CA VAL A 82 -18.77 -10.49 -1.13
C VAL A 82 -20.14 -9.95 -0.69
N LEU A 83 -20.20 -8.72 -0.18
CA LEU A 83 -21.43 -8.06 0.27
C LEU A 83 -22.11 -7.21 -0.83
N ASP A 84 -21.60 -7.22 -2.06
CA ASP A 84 -22.06 -6.36 -3.17
C ASP A 84 -22.06 -4.84 -2.85
N ILE A 85 -21.24 -4.41 -1.87
CA ILE A 85 -21.00 -2.98 -1.55
C ILE A 85 -20.11 -2.35 -2.62
N ILE A 86 -19.14 -3.11 -3.14
CA ILE A 86 -18.27 -2.70 -4.24
C ILE A 86 -18.47 -3.70 -5.39
N LEU A 87 -18.83 -3.17 -6.56
CA LEU A 87 -18.99 -3.98 -7.76
C LEU A 87 -17.67 -4.65 -8.15
N TYR A 88 -17.75 -5.87 -8.68
CA TYR A 88 -16.57 -6.65 -9.07
C TYR A 88 -15.57 -5.87 -9.93
N LYS A 89 -16.07 -5.10 -10.91
CA LYS A 89 -15.25 -4.27 -11.82
C LYS A 89 -14.45 -3.18 -11.10
N ASP A 90 -14.97 -2.65 -10.00
CA ASP A 90 -14.33 -1.60 -9.21
C ASP A 90 -13.41 -2.25 -8.18
N GLY A 91 -13.83 -3.39 -7.60
CA GLY A 91 -13.03 -4.20 -6.68
C GLY A 91 -11.69 -4.65 -7.29
N THR A 92 -11.70 -5.17 -8.52
CA THR A 92 -10.46 -5.59 -9.20
C THR A 92 -9.49 -4.43 -9.45
N ARG A 93 -10.01 -3.21 -9.72
CA ARG A 93 -9.18 -2.00 -9.86
C ARG A 93 -8.54 -1.60 -8.52
N LEU A 94 -9.28 -1.71 -7.42
CA LEU A 94 -8.77 -1.43 -6.08
C LEU A 94 -7.69 -2.45 -5.67
N LEU A 95 -7.91 -3.73 -5.94
CA LEU A 95 -6.91 -4.78 -5.68
C LEU A 95 -5.63 -4.58 -6.51
N TYR A 96 -5.76 -4.12 -7.76
CA TYR A 96 -4.61 -3.75 -8.58
C TYR A 96 -3.84 -2.55 -8.00
N ALA A 97 -4.54 -1.52 -7.52
CA ALA A 97 -3.90 -0.39 -6.85
C ALA A 97 -3.13 -0.83 -5.60
N ALA A 98 -3.68 -1.74 -4.80
CA ALA A 98 -3.01 -2.33 -3.65
C ALA A 98 -1.72 -3.09 -4.05
N GLN A 99 -1.76 -3.85 -5.15
CA GLN A 99 -0.58 -4.53 -5.70
C GLN A 99 0.52 -3.54 -6.12
N VAL A 100 0.14 -2.43 -6.78
CA VAL A 100 1.07 -1.36 -7.16
C VAL A 100 1.71 -0.71 -5.92
N ALA A 101 0.93 -0.50 -4.86
CA ALA A 101 1.43 0.04 -3.60
C ALA A 101 2.46 -0.90 -2.94
N ILE A 102 2.17 -2.20 -2.85
CA ILE A 102 3.12 -3.22 -2.35
C ILE A 102 4.44 -3.16 -3.12
N SER A 103 4.36 -3.15 -4.45
CA SER A 103 5.53 -3.13 -5.32
C SER A 103 6.37 -1.87 -5.13
N SER A 104 5.70 -0.73 -4.94
CA SER A 104 6.34 0.57 -4.67
C SER A 104 7.06 0.57 -3.31
N LEU A 105 6.42 0.08 -2.25
CA LEU A 105 7.01 0.00 -0.91
C LEU A 105 8.23 -0.94 -0.87
N GLN A 106 8.15 -2.09 -1.55
CA GLN A 106 9.29 -3.01 -1.65
C GLN A 106 10.48 -2.37 -2.38
N SER A 107 10.21 -1.59 -3.44
CA SER A 107 11.25 -0.91 -4.20
C SER A 107 11.94 0.16 -3.37
N GLN A 108 11.18 0.92 -2.57
CA GLN A 108 11.71 1.91 -1.64
C GLN A 108 12.56 1.28 -0.53
N ALA A 109 12.08 0.18 0.07
CA ALA A 109 12.84 -0.54 1.09
C ALA A 109 14.18 -1.06 0.56
N LYS A 110 14.22 -1.55 -0.69
CA LYS A 110 15.45 -1.99 -1.36
C LYS A 110 16.40 -0.83 -1.65
N ALA A 111 15.88 0.33 -2.05
CA ALA A 111 16.70 1.52 -2.30
C ALA A 111 17.32 2.05 -1.00
N ALA A 112 16.57 2.08 0.11
CA ALA A 112 17.06 2.50 1.41
C ALA A 112 18.08 1.53 2.03
N ALA A 113 18.01 0.24 1.67
CA ALA A 113 18.93 -0.79 2.17
C ALA A 113 20.29 -0.81 1.45
N LYS A 114 20.46 -0.12 0.32
CA LYS A 114 21.78 0.07 -0.28
C LYS A 114 22.50 1.20 0.47
N PRO A 115 23.61 0.93 1.17
CA PRO A 115 24.41 2.01 1.72
C PRO A 115 24.91 2.85 0.55
N HIS A 116 24.71 4.16 0.63
CA HIS A 116 25.59 5.09 -0.07
C HIS A 116 27.00 4.80 0.45
N THR A 117 27.77 3.98 -0.27
CA THR A 117 29.22 4.12 -0.26
C THR A 117 29.45 5.54 -0.75
N ALA A 118 29.67 6.44 0.20
CA ALA A 118 30.17 7.77 -0.05
C ALA A 118 31.47 7.58 -0.83
N GLU A 119 31.42 7.90 -2.13
CA GLU A 119 32.61 8.21 -2.90
C GLU A 119 33.27 9.41 -2.20
N THR A 120 34.37 9.14 -1.50
CA THR A 120 35.33 10.15 -1.06
C THR A 120 35.75 10.97 -2.28
N PRO A 121 35.55 12.30 -2.30
CA PRO A 121 36.17 13.13 -3.32
C PRO A 121 37.68 13.09 -3.10
N ALA A 122 38.40 12.38 -3.96
CA ALA A 122 39.85 12.51 -4.04
C ALA A 122 40.17 13.96 -4.45
N GLU A 123 40.83 14.64 -3.52
CA GLU A 123 41.45 15.95 -3.66
C GLU A 123 42.34 16.00 -4.93
N PRO A 124 42.11 16.93 -5.88
CA PRO A 124 43.01 17.09 -7.01
C PRO A 124 44.28 17.81 -6.54
N ALA A 125 45.33 17.03 -6.31
CA ALA A 125 46.67 17.55 -6.15
C ALA A 125 47.08 18.31 -7.42
N MET A 126 47.31 19.62 -7.27
CA MET A 126 48.06 20.45 -8.20
C MET A 126 49.42 19.80 -8.50
N THR A 127 49.78 19.68 -9.78
CA THR A 127 51.18 19.82 -10.17
C THR A 127 51.28 20.66 -11.42
N GLU A 128 51.91 21.81 -11.18
CA GLU A 128 52.33 22.86 -12.06
C GLU A 128 53.38 22.39 -13.06
N GLN A 129 53.21 22.72 -14.35
CA GLN A 129 54.37 23.00 -15.21
C GLN A 129 54.00 23.88 -16.40
N ALA A 130 54.88 24.85 -16.62
CA ALA A 130 54.58 26.15 -17.17
C ALA A 130 55.05 26.33 -18.63
N ARG A 131 54.36 27.28 -19.29
CA ARG A 131 54.93 28.35 -20.15
C ARG A 131 55.42 27.98 -21.56
N SER A 132 54.69 28.48 -22.56
CA SER A 132 55.17 29.39 -23.64
C SER A 132 54.05 29.48 -24.70
N GLY A 133 53.22 30.53 -24.75
CA GLY A 133 53.59 31.85 -25.27
C GLY A 133 53.33 31.93 -26.78
N LYS A 134 52.22 32.56 -27.21
CA LYS A 134 52.14 33.49 -28.36
C LYS A 134 50.72 34.01 -28.58
N THR A 135 50.62 35.32 -28.46
CA THR A 135 49.53 36.21 -28.87
C THR A 135 49.42 36.28 -30.39
N HIS A 136 48.20 36.28 -30.95
CA HIS A 136 47.84 37.03 -32.16
C HIS A 136 46.29 37.06 -32.29
N THR A 137 45.65 38.18 -31.96
CA THR A 137 45.07 39.22 -32.85
C THR A 137 43.90 38.74 -33.72
N HIS A 138 42.72 39.34 -33.46
CA HIS A 138 41.52 39.32 -34.30
C HIS A 138 41.71 40.26 -35.51
N PRO A 139 41.00 40.03 -36.64
CA PRO A 139 39.92 40.97 -36.99
C PRO A 139 38.68 40.26 -37.64
N PRO A 140 37.60 40.99 -37.99
CA PRO A 140 36.22 40.49 -38.10
C PRO A 140 35.76 40.29 -39.55
N VAL A 141 34.62 39.59 -39.78
CA VAL A 141 33.87 39.66 -41.05
C VAL A 141 32.35 39.56 -40.83
N LEU A 142 31.64 40.50 -41.47
CA LEU A 142 30.19 40.72 -41.57
C LEU A 142 29.46 39.76 -42.54
N GLY A 143 28.12 39.66 -42.37
CA GLY A 143 27.11 39.50 -43.44
C GLY A 143 26.78 38.05 -43.81
N ASN A 144 25.52 37.61 -43.97
CA ASN A 144 24.21 38.26 -44.20
C ASN A 144 23.12 37.61 -43.34
#